data_AF-A0A3M8B5Q6-F1
#
_entry.id   AF-A0A3M8B5Q6-F1
#
_cell.length_a   1.000
_cell.length_b   1.000
_cell.length_c   1.000
_cell.angle_alpha   90.00
_cell.angle_beta   90.00
_cell.angle_gamma   90.00
#
_symmetry.space_group_name_H-M   'P 1'
#
loop_
_entity.id
_entity.type
_entity.pdbx_description
1 polymer ?
#
loop_
_entity_poly.entity_id
_entity_poly.type
_entity_poly.pdbx_seq_one_letter_code
_entity_poly.pdbx_strand_id
1 'polypeptide(L)'
;MNLSGNGVDILLKKLASFVLAIALVPMATFSAAAASAPVQSAVKVEYNKKEIVFPDQKPLIRDSRTLVPIRPIAETLGFKVDWNEKTRTVTIDKGNDNIRLVVTQKIAKKNGQTINLDVPAQIVNQRTVVPVRFIAEALSYKVDWDQATQTVLIADQAVVEEEKPQEPAKPAEDNSKPEQASFDKDSISGKSFRLGTMGIYEILGTVDPKAEVTVTLEGKTYEVEVKADGTFEFYRTTYDGIKNFTLKAEVDGKEDTFEGEFAARN
;
A
#
# COMPACT_ATOMS: atom_id res chain seq x y z
N MET A 1 49.71 -15.63 -63.15
CA MET A 1 49.03 -16.94 -63.15
C MET A 1 49.59 -17.76 -62.00
N ASN A 2 48.73 -18.10 -61.04
CA ASN A 2 48.68 -19.24 -60.11
C ASN A 2 49.98 -19.91 -59.60
N LEU A 3 50.12 -20.39 -58.36
CA LEU A 3 49.33 -20.40 -57.10
C LEU A 3 50.19 -21.19 -56.09
N SER A 4 49.88 -20.99 -54.80
CA SER A 4 49.89 -22.01 -53.73
C SER A 4 51.12 -22.17 -52.82
N GLY A 5 50.88 -22.00 -51.51
CA GLY A 5 51.51 -22.83 -50.47
C GLY A 5 52.23 -22.11 -49.33
N ASN A 6 51.55 -21.31 -48.50
CA ASN A 6 52.11 -20.83 -47.23
C ASN A 6 51.88 -21.85 -46.11
N GLY A 7 52.96 -22.40 -45.56
CA GLY A 7 52.98 -23.19 -44.33
C GLY A 7 54.36 -23.10 -43.71
N VAL A 8 54.60 -22.10 -42.87
CA VAL A 8 55.85 -21.93 -42.13
C VAL A 8 55.52 -21.67 -40.66
N ASP A 9 55.19 -22.75 -39.94
CA ASP A 9 55.16 -22.74 -38.48
C ASP A 9 56.58 -22.92 -37.96
N ILE A 10 57.13 -21.79 -37.51
CA ILE A 10 58.45 -21.64 -36.96
C ILE A 10 58.41 -21.96 -35.44
N LEU A 11 59.52 -22.51 -34.94
CA LEU A 11 60.01 -22.50 -33.55
C LEU A 11 59.56 -23.60 -32.59
N LEU A 12 60.24 -24.75 -32.73
CA LEU A 12 60.45 -25.74 -31.67
C LEU A 12 61.84 -25.52 -31.01
N LYS A 13 61.87 -25.63 -29.66
CA LYS A 13 63.01 -25.94 -28.76
C LYS A 13 63.66 -24.80 -27.94
N LYS A 14 63.21 -24.70 -26.67
CA LYS A 14 63.94 -25.00 -25.38
C LYS A 14 65.47 -24.81 -25.38
N LEU A 15 66.19 -24.40 -24.34
CA LEU A 15 66.01 -24.00 -22.93
C LEU A 15 67.46 -23.70 -22.46
N ALA A 16 67.77 -22.60 -21.74
CA ALA A 16 68.85 -22.54 -20.73
C ALA A 16 68.97 -21.16 -20.05
N SER A 17 68.56 -21.11 -18.77
CA SER A 17 69.21 -20.44 -17.63
C SER A 17 69.55 -18.93 -17.67
N PHE A 18 68.95 -18.14 -16.76
CA PHE A 18 69.71 -17.30 -15.81
C PHE A 18 68.86 -16.68 -14.67
N VAL A 19 69.24 -17.04 -13.44
CA VAL A 19 69.29 -16.26 -12.18
C VAL A 19 68.01 -15.82 -11.43
N LEU A 20 67.91 -16.49 -10.28
CA LEU A 20 67.19 -16.25 -9.04
C LEU A 20 67.54 -14.88 -8.40
N ALA A 21 66.54 -14.01 -8.27
CA ALA A 21 66.52 -12.93 -7.28
C ALA A 21 65.09 -12.82 -6.71
N ILE A 22 64.80 -13.65 -5.70
CA ILE A 22 63.56 -13.57 -4.92
C ILE A 22 63.69 -12.39 -3.97
N ALA A 23 63.19 -11.23 -4.38
CA ALA A 23 62.96 -10.11 -3.47
C ALA A 23 61.76 -10.47 -2.59
N LEU A 24 62.05 -10.82 -1.33
CA LEU A 24 61.08 -11.08 -0.28
C LEU A 24 60.42 -9.76 0.12
N VAL A 25 59.31 -9.39 -0.52
CA VAL A 25 58.45 -8.30 -0.03
C VAL A 25 57.65 -8.86 1.16
N PRO A 26 57.75 -8.28 2.37
CA PRO A 26 56.88 -8.67 3.46
C PRO A 26 55.45 -8.26 3.08
N MET A 27 54.66 -9.25 2.70
CA MET A 27 53.24 -9.09 2.46
C MET A 27 52.62 -8.73 3.81
N ALA A 28 52.46 -7.44 4.06
CA ALA A 28 51.73 -6.95 5.22
C ALA A 28 50.32 -7.52 5.12
N THR A 29 50.08 -8.56 5.91
CA THR A 29 48.76 -9.14 6.10
C THR A 29 47.91 -8.09 6.79
N PHE A 30 47.20 -7.29 6.00
CA PHE A 30 46.02 -6.61 6.49
C PHE A 30 45.03 -7.72 6.89
N SER A 31 45.12 -8.14 8.15
CA SER A 31 44.04 -8.87 8.80
C SER A 31 42.86 -7.91 8.81
N ALA A 32 41.98 -8.05 7.82
CA ALA A 32 40.67 -7.45 7.86
C ALA A 32 39.96 -8.10 9.06
N ALA A 33 40.03 -7.45 10.22
CA ALA A 33 39.12 -7.73 11.30
C ALA A 33 37.72 -7.58 10.71
N ALA A 34 37.05 -8.70 10.47
CA ALA A 34 35.65 -8.71 10.11
C ALA A 34 34.92 -8.05 11.26
N ALA A 35 34.60 -6.76 11.10
CA ALA A 35 33.69 -6.09 11.99
C ALA A 35 32.39 -6.89 11.94
N SER A 36 32.09 -7.59 13.03
CA SER A 36 30.81 -8.27 13.22
C SER A 36 29.73 -7.22 13.00
N ALA A 37 29.00 -7.29 11.88
CA ALA A 37 27.82 -6.45 11.71
C ALA A 37 26.92 -6.69 12.93
N PRO A 38 26.35 -5.63 13.54
CA PRO A 38 25.46 -5.81 14.67
C PRO A 38 24.36 -6.78 14.27
N VAL A 39 24.22 -7.87 15.03
CA VAL A 39 23.12 -8.82 14.84
C VAL A 39 21.84 -8.05 15.16
N GLN A 40 21.19 -7.53 14.12
CA GLN A 40 19.90 -6.87 14.28
C GLN A 40 18.93 -7.95 14.77
N SER A 41 18.53 -7.85 16.04
CA SER A 41 17.63 -8.81 16.67
C SER A 41 16.38 -8.99 15.81
N ALA A 42 16.09 -10.24 15.45
CA ALA A 42 14.92 -10.56 14.64
C ALA A 42 13.65 -10.19 15.42
N VAL A 43 12.79 -9.39 14.80
CA VAL A 43 11.52 -8.99 15.41
C VAL A 43 10.60 -10.21 15.52
N LYS A 44 10.01 -10.41 16.70
CA LYS A 44 9.05 -11.48 16.99
C LYS A 44 7.62 -10.97 16.93
N VAL A 45 6.66 -11.87 16.72
CA VAL A 45 5.22 -11.55 16.81
C VAL A 45 4.53 -12.63 17.63
N GLU A 46 3.74 -12.23 18.60
CA GLU A 46 2.95 -13.12 19.44
C GLU A 46 1.47 -12.77 19.35
N TYR A 47 0.61 -13.78 19.35
CA TYR A 47 -0.82 -13.64 19.57
C TYR A 47 -1.21 -14.36 20.86
N ASN A 48 -1.79 -13.66 21.82
CA ASN A 48 -2.14 -14.20 23.14
C ASN A 48 -0.99 -15.01 23.78
N LYS A 49 0.24 -14.46 23.75
CA LYS A 49 1.49 -15.05 24.27
C LYS A 49 2.01 -16.29 23.53
N LYS A 50 1.44 -16.60 22.36
CA LYS A 50 1.93 -17.66 21.47
C LYS A 50 2.61 -17.04 20.26
N GLU A 51 3.85 -17.46 20.00
CA GLU A 51 4.61 -16.99 18.85
C GLU A 51 3.95 -17.39 17.51
N ILE A 52 3.85 -16.43 16.60
CA ILE A 52 3.47 -16.64 15.20
C ILE A 52 4.74 -16.86 14.39
N VAL A 53 4.81 -17.99 13.69
CA VAL A 53 5.99 -18.36 12.89
C VAL A 53 5.86 -17.79 11.48
N PHE A 54 6.96 -17.23 10.98
CA PHE A 54 7.06 -16.69 9.62
C PHE A 54 8.12 -17.45 8.80
N PRO A 55 7.74 -18.53 8.11
CA PRO A 55 8.71 -19.39 7.42
C PRO A 55 9.34 -18.73 6.19
N ASP A 56 8.58 -17.91 5.46
CA ASP A 56 9.01 -17.38 4.15
C ASP A 56 9.61 -15.98 4.23
N GLN A 57 8.99 -15.09 5.02
CA GLN A 57 9.41 -13.71 5.17
C GLN A 57 9.29 -13.33 6.65
N LYS A 58 10.40 -13.05 7.32
CA LYS A 58 10.36 -12.56 8.70
C LYS A 58 9.85 -11.11 8.78
N PRO A 59 9.31 -10.68 9.92
CA PRO A 59 9.10 -9.26 10.19
C PRO A 59 10.39 -8.46 9.95
N LEU A 60 10.26 -7.24 9.43
CA LEU A 60 11.40 -6.39 9.08
C LEU A 60 11.13 -4.93 9.46
N ILE A 61 12.19 -4.17 9.73
CA ILE A 61 12.08 -2.74 10.00
C ILE A 61 12.50 -1.99 8.74
N ARG A 62 11.63 -1.10 8.23
CA ARG A 62 11.88 -0.22 7.09
C ARG A 62 11.21 1.12 7.33
N ASP A 63 11.87 2.22 6.97
CA ASP A 63 11.34 3.58 7.16
C ASP A 63 10.88 3.87 8.61
N SER A 64 11.63 3.35 9.60
CA SER A 64 11.27 3.43 11.02
C SER A 64 9.89 2.85 11.35
N ARG A 65 9.45 1.84 10.60
CA ARG A 65 8.24 1.06 10.83
C ARG A 65 8.54 -0.44 10.78
N THR A 66 7.94 -1.17 11.72
CA THR A 66 7.92 -2.63 11.68
C THR A 66 6.88 -3.07 10.66
N LEU A 67 7.32 -3.77 9.62
CA LEU A 67 6.50 -4.38 8.59
C LEU A 67 6.43 -5.88 8.83
N VAL A 68 5.22 -6.45 8.73
CA VAL A 68 4.94 -7.86 9.00
C VAL A 68 4.18 -8.49 7.85
N PRO A 69 4.45 -9.76 7.48
CA PRO A 69 3.62 -10.47 6.54
C PRO A 69 2.19 -10.62 7.07
N ILE A 70 1.22 -10.15 6.30
CA ILE A 70 -0.16 -10.05 6.79
C ILE A 70 -0.86 -11.41 6.88
N ARG A 71 -0.55 -12.35 5.98
CA ARG A 71 -1.26 -13.63 5.88
C ARG A 71 -1.14 -14.50 7.15
N PRO A 72 0.07 -14.82 7.67
CA PRO A 72 0.18 -15.67 8.86
C PRO A 72 -0.53 -15.09 10.08
N ILE A 73 -0.56 -13.75 10.19
CA ILE A 73 -1.26 -13.06 11.28
C ILE A 73 -2.77 -13.19 11.07
N ALA A 74 -3.29 -12.79 9.91
CA ALA A 74 -4.72 -12.86 9.60
C ALA A 74 -5.28 -14.29 9.75
N GLU A 75 -4.58 -15.31 9.24
CA GLU A 75 -4.99 -16.72 9.37
C GLU A 75 -4.95 -17.21 10.82
N THR A 76 -3.95 -16.80 11.62
CA THR A 76 -3.90 -17.12 13.06
C THR A 76 -5.10 -16.52 13.80
N LEU A 77 -5.56 -15.34 13.37
CA LEU A 77 -6.75 -14.66 13.90
C LEU A 77 -8.05 -15.21 13.31
N GLY A 78 -8.00 -16.23 12.44
CA GLY A 78 -9.16 -16.90 11.85
C GLY A 78 -9.76 -16.20 10.63
N PHE A 79 -9.04 -15.29 9.99
CA PHE A 79 -9.45 -14.69 8.72
C PHE A 79 -9.00 -15.56 7.54
N LYS A 80 -9.80 -15.54 6.48
CA LYS A 80 -9.41 -16.04 5.15
C LYS A 80 -8.64 -14.93 4.42
N VAL A 81 -7.59 -15.29 3.68
CA VAL A 81 -6.79 -14.34 2.92
C VAL A 81 -6.72 -14.75 1.45
N ASP A 82 -7.25 -13.92 0.57
CA ASP A 82 -7.21 -14.09 -0.89
C ASP A 82 -6.28 -13.06 -1.54
N TRP A 83 -5.67 -13.45 -2.67
CA TRP A 83 -4.79 -12.60 -3.47
C TRP A 83 -5.29 -12.52 -4.91
N ASN A 84 -5.43 -11.30 -5.42
CA ASN A 84 -5.70 -11.03 -6.82
C ASN A 84 -4.44 -10.50 -7.51
N GLU A 85 -3.83 -11.31 -8.37
CA GLU A 85 -2.61 -10.96 -9.09
C GLU A 85 -2.80 -9.77 -10.04
N LYS A 86 -3.95 -9.69 -10.74
CA LYS A 86 -4.21 -8.67 -11.76
C LYS A 86 -4.31 -7.28 -11.14
N THR A 87 -5.00 -7.17 -10.01
CA THR A 87 -5.22 -5.90 -9.31
C THR A 87 -4.23 -5.67 -8.18
N ARG A 88 -3.34 -6.64 -7.91
CA ARG A 88 -2.40 -6.65 -6.79
C ARG A 88 -3.09 -6.38 -5.45
N THR A 89 -4.23 -7.03 -5.24
CA THR A 89 -5.09 -6.81 -4.07
C THR A 89 -5.06 -8.00 -3.13
N VAL A 90 -4.82 -7.73 -1.85
CA VAL A 90 -5.09 -8.68 -0.76
C VAL A 90 -6.50 -8.42 -0.25
N THR A 91 -7.30 -9.48 -0.16
CA THR A 91 -8.62 -9.46 0.51
C THR A 91 -8.53 -10.34 1.76
N ILE A 92 -9.02 -9.83 2.89
CA ILE A 92 -9.00 -10.53 4.18
C ILE A 92 -10.44 -10.55 4.71
N ASP A 93 -10.99 -11.74 4.93
CA ASP A 93 -12.41 -11.94 5.23
C ASP A 93 -12.63 -12.75 6.50
N LYS A 94 -13.57 -12.31 7.36
CA LYS A 94 -14.06 -13.08 8.51
C LYS A 94 -15.46 -12.62 8.92
N GLY A 95 -16.47 -13.46 8.71
CA GLY A 95 -17.85 -13.09 9.02
C GLY A 95 -18.29 -11.87 8.21
N ASN A 96 -18.58 -10.77 8.89
CA ASN A 96 -18.97 -9.50 8.27
C ASN A 96 -17.77 -8.57 7.97
N ASP A 97 -16.56 -8.91 8.43
CA ASP A 97 -15.38 -8.11 8.17
C ASP A 97 -14.76 -8.46 6.81
N ASN A 98 -14.65 -7.46 5.94
CA ASN A 98 -13.95 -7.47 4.65
C ASN A 98 -12.90 -6.37 4.65
N ILE A 99 -11.62 -6.76 4.61
CA ILE A 99 -10.50 -5.84 4.43
C ILE A 99 -9.92 -6.00 3.04
N ARG A 100 -9.77 -4.89 2.31
CA ARG A 100 -9.14 -4.86 0.98
C ARG A 100 -7.96 -3.91 0.99
N LEU A 101 -6.83 -4.42 0.54
CA LEU A 101 -5.56 -3.69 0.50
C LEU A 101 -4.93 -3.86 -0.88
N VAL A 102 -4.66 -2.75 -1.54
CA VAL A 102 -3.92 -2.74 -2.81
C VAL A 102 -2.45 -2.49 -2.51
N VAL A 103 -1.58 -3.39 -2.97
CA VAL A 103 -0.13 -3.23 -2.80
C VAL A 103 0.33 -1.94 -3.48
N THR A 104 1.34 -1.27 -2.92
CA THR A 104 1.88 0.05 -3.29
C THR A 104 1.04 1.24 -2.87
N GLN A 105 -0.19 1.02 -2.38
CA GLN A 105 -1.01 2.09 -1.84
C GLN A 105 -0.80 2.26 -0.34
N LYS A 106 -0.98 3.50 0.13
CA LYS A 106 -1.03 3.86 1.56
C LYS A 106 -2.46 3.80 2.11
N ILE A 107 -3.37 3.15 1.41
CA ILE A 107 -4.77 3.02 1.80
C ILE A 107 -5.20 1.56 1.75
N ALA A 108 -6.09 1.22 2.65
CA ALA A 108 -6.86 -0.01 2.66
C ALA A 108 -8.31 0.34 2.97
N LYS A 109 -9.23 -0.59 2.75
CA LYS A 109 -10.62 -0.48 3.16
C LYS A 109 -10.97 -1.59 4.13
N LYS A 110 -11.73 -1.27 5.17
CA LYS A 110 -12.40 -2.24 6.05
C LYS A 110 -13.89 -1.95 6.01
N ASN A 111 -14.68 -2.89 5.51
CA ASN A 111 -16.14 -2.76 5.38
C ASN A 111 -16.55 -1.45 4.67
N GLY A 112 -15.79 -1.06 3.64
CA GLY A 112 -16.00 0.19 2.89
C GLY A 112 -15.27 1.41 3.46
N GLN A 113 -14.94 1.44 4.75
CA GLN A 113 -14.25 2.58 5.40
C GLN A 113 -12.75 2.56 5.11
N THR A 114 -12.19 3.72 4.77
CA THR A 114 -10.75 3.85 4.49
C THR A 114 -9.91 3.81 5.76
N ILE A 115 -8.84 3.04 5.71
CA ILE A 115 -7.78 2.98 6.72
C ILE A 115 -6.48 3.42 6.05
N ASN A 116 -5.81 4.40 6.64
CA ASN A 116 -4.54 4.89 6.16
C ASN A 116 -3.38 4.04 6.70
N LEU A 117 -2.37 3.85 5.86
CA LEU A 117 -1.12 3.19 6.20
C LEU A 117 0.00 4.21 6.23
N ASP A 118 0.78 4.23 7.31
CA ASP A 118 1.98 5.08 7.44
C ASP A 118 2.97 4.87 6.28
N VAL A 119 3.18 3.60 5.93
CA VAL A 119 4.06 3.11 4.87
C VAL A 119 3.23 2.21 3.97
N PRO A 120 3.34 2.33 2.63
CA PRO A 120 2.51 1.55 1.72
C PRO A 120 2.74 0.05 1.92
N ALA A 121 1.71 -0.73 1.63
CA ALA A 121 1.87 -2.18 1.57
C ALA A 121 2.86 -2.57 0.47
N GLN A 122 3.72 -3.53 0.74
CA GLN A 122 4.81 -3.92 -0.15
C GLN A 122 4.85 -5.42 -0.33
N ILE A 123 5.38 -5.89 -1.46
CA ILE A 123 5.70 -7.30 -1.66
C ILE A 123 7.20 -7.47 -1.40
N VAL A 124 7.54 -8.31 -0.43
CA VAL A 124 8.93 -8.71 -0.12
C VAL A 124 8.97 -10.22 -0.10
N ASN A 125 9.88 -10.83 -0.87
CA ASN A 125 10.00 -12.28 -1.00
C ASN A 125 8.66 -12.99 -1.26
N GLN A 126 7.87 -12.44 -2.20
CA GLN A 126 6.54 -12.94 -2.57
C GLN A 126 5.53 -12.96 -1.41
N ARG A 127 5.73 -12.13 -0.38
CA ARG A 127 4.79 -11.94 0.73
C ARG A 127 4.40 -10.47 0.82
N THR A 128 3.10 -10.21 0.97
CA THR A 128 2.61 -8.86 1.26
C THR A 128 2.91 -8.52 2.70
N VAL A 129 3.73 -7.49 2.91
CA VAL A 129 4.07 -6.92 4.21
C VAL A 129 3.37 -5.59 4.42
N VAL A 130 2.90 -5.36 5.64
CA VAL A 130 2.15 -4.16 6.04
C VAL A 130 2.67 -3.63 7.37
N PRO A 131 2.49 -2.33 7.68
CA PRO A 131 2.80 -1.79 9.00
C PRO A 131 2.03 -2.52 10.10
N VAL A 132 2.69 -2.83 11.21
CA VAL A 132 2.05 -3.50 12.36
C VAL A 132 0.80 -2.75 12.86
N ARG A 133 0.83 -1.40 12.85
CA ARG A 133 -0.31 -0.56 13.25
C ARG A 133 -1.58 -0.82 12.41
N PHE A 134 -1.41 -1.09 11.12
CA PHE A 134 -2.51 -1.40 10.23
C PHE A 134 -3.29 -2.63 10.70
N ILE A 135 -2.63 -3.60 11.33
CA ILE A 135 -3.28 -4.81 11.86
C ILE A 135 -4.25 -4.47 12.99
N ALA A 136 -3.87 -3.53 13.87
CA ALA A 136 -4.74 -3.10 14.97
C ALA A 136 -6.03 -2.45 14.45
N GLU A 137 -5.88 -1.53 13.50
CA GLU A 137 -6.99 -0.76 12.93
C GLU A 137 -7.87 -1.63 12.01
N ALA A 138 -7.24 -2.41 11.13
CA ALA A 138 -7.94 -3.21 10.13
C ALA A 138 -8.61 -4.45 10.71
N LEU A 139 -8.00 -5.13 11.68
CA LEU A 139 -8.52 -6.39 12.21
C LEU A 139 -9.27 -6.23 13.55
N SER A 140 -9.32 -5.02 14.13
CA SER A 140 -9.92 -4.75 15.46
C SER A 140 -9.22 -5.47 16.63
N TYR A 141 -7.91 -5.75 16.55
CA TYR A 141 -7.15 -6.37 17.63
C TYR A 141 -6.31 -5.35 18.39
N LYS A 142 -6.02 -5.61 19.66
CA LYS A 142 -5.05 -4.81 20.40
C LYS A 142 -3.65 -5.20 19.93
N VAL A 143 -2.82 -4.19 19.64
CA VAL A 143 -1.42 -4.40 19.24
C VAL A 143 -0.51 -3.49 20.04
N ASP A 144 0.44 -4.09 20.75
CA ASP A 144 1.47 -3.43 21.56
C ASP A 144 2.88 -3.80 21.06
N TRP A 145 3.88 -2.98 21.43
CA TRP A 145 5.28 -3.21 21.11
C TRP A 145 6.12 -3.35 22.39
N ASP A 146 6.79 -4.49 22.57
CA ASP A 146 7.80 -4.68 23.61
C ASP A 146 9.18 -4.35 23.04
N GLN A 147 9.71 -3.21 23.48
CA GLN A 147 11.03 -2.73 23.06
C GLN A 147 12.18 -3.59 23.61
N ALA A 148 12.05 -4.16 24.81
CA ALA A 148 13.11 -4.94 25.44
C ALA A 148 13.35 -6.26 24.71
N THR A 149 12.27 -6.89 24.26
CA THR A 149 12.33 -8.18 23.54
C THR A 149 12.21 -8.05 22.02
N GLN A 150 11.95 -6.84 21.51
CA GLN A 150 11.66 -6.56 20.09
C GLN A 150 10.48 -7.41 19.57
N THR A 151 9.38 -7.41 20.34
CA THR A 151 8.22 -8.28 20.10
C THR A 151 6.97 -7.45 19.83
N VAL A 152 6.25 -7.78 18.76
CA VAL A 152 4.88 -7.32 18.50
C VAL A 152 3.92 -8.21 19.29
N LEU A 153 3.12 -7.62 20.17
CA LEU A 153 2.15 -8.33 21.00
C LEU A 153 0.74 -8.07 20.46
N ILE A 154 0.05 -9.12 20.02
CA ILE A 154 -1.33 -9.06 19.53
C ILE A 154 -2.22 -9.75 20.57
N ALA A 155 -3.33 -9.11 20.93
CA ALA A 155 -4.31 -9.67 21.86
C ALA A 155 -5.74 -9.37 21.41
N ASP A 156 -6.67 -10.24 21.79
CA ASP A 156 -8.10 -9.93 21.70
C ASP A 156 -8.39 -8.65 22.48
N GLN A 157 -9.30 -7.82 21.99
CA GLN A 157 -9.85 -6.78 22.85
C GLN A 157 -10.63 -7.48 23.96
N ALA A 158 -10.35 -7.14 25.22
CA ALA A 158 -11.19 -7.58 26.31
C ALA A 158 -12.61 -7.10 25.98
N VAL A 159 -13.52 -8.05 25.74
CA VAL A 159 -14.94 -7.80 25.51
C VAL A 159 -15.46 -6.99 26.71
N VAL A 160 -15.56 -5.69 26.54
CA VAL A 160 -16.47 -4.86 27.31
C VAL A 160 -17.76 -4.95 26.52
N GLU A 161 -18.65 -5.81 26.97
CA GLU A 161 -20.01 -5.92 26.46
C GLU A 161 -20.68 -4.56 26.67
N GLU A 162 -20.89 -3.80 25.60
CA GLU A 162 -21.65 -2.55 25.64
C GLU A 162 -23.11 -2.90 25.95
N GLU A 163 -23.46 -2.86 27.25
CA GLU A 163 -24.84 -2.73 27.69
C GLU A 163 -25.42 -1.46 27.08
N LYS A 164 -26.42 -1.64 26.21
CA LYS A 164 -27.31 -0.61 25.65
C LYS A 164 -27.70 0.44 26.70
N PRO A 165 -27.25 1.70 26.60
CA PRO A 165 -27.75 2.75 27.48
C PRO A 165 -29.14 3.24 27.05
N GLN A 166 -30.05 3.29 28.03
CA GLN A 166 -31.37 3.89 27.97
C GLN A 166 -31.32 5.38 27.63
N GLU A 167 -32.33 5.83 26.89
CA GLU A 167 -32.64 7.24 26.63
C GLU A 167 -32.96 8.00 27.93
N PRO A 168 -32.43 9.24 28.08
CA PRO A 168 -33.33 10.31 28.48
C PRO A 168 -33.08 11.66 27.77
N ALA A 169 -34.22 12.24 27.35
CA ALA A 169 -34.61 13.66 27.32
C ALA A 169 -34.01 14.62 26.25
N LYS A 170 -34.89 15.00 25.32
CA LYS A 170 -34.83 16.19 24.43
C LYS A 170 -34.53 17.48 25.24
N PRO A 171 -33.60 18.32 24.76
CA PRO A 171 -33.95 19.66 24.25
C PRO A 171 -33.09 19.98 23.00
N ALA A 172 -33.44 20.81 22.02
CA ALA A 172 -34.61 21.53 21.55
C ALA A 172 -34.36 21.68 20.03
N GLU A 173 -35.41 21.91 19.25
CA GLU A 173 -35.35 22.07 17.79
C GLU A 173 -34.33 23.12 17.31
N ASP A 174 -33.50 22.75 16.34
CA ASP A 174 -33.14 23.66 15.24
C ASP A 174 -33.54 22.99 13.92
N ASN A 175 -34.45 23.66 13.22
CA ASN A 175 -35.04 23.23 11.97
C ASN A 175 -34.10 23.61 10.81
N SER A 176 -33.51 22.63 10.13
CA SER A 176 -33.03 22.81 8.77
C SER A 176 -33.07 21.50 7.98
N LYS A 177 -34.23 21.27 7.34
CA LYS A 177 -34.47 20.65 6.01
C LYS A 177 -33.88 19.25 5.73
N PRO A 178 -34.66 18.31 5.16
CA PRO A 178 -34.21 16.93 4.97
C PRO A 178 -32.91 16.85 4.15
N GLU A 179 -31.93 16.16 4.74
CA GLU A 179 -30.73 15.59 4.12
C GLU A 179 -31.10 14.99 2.76
N GLN A 180 -30.70 15.69 1.69
CA GLN A 180 -30.81 15.28 0.31
C GLN A 180 -29.40 15.34 -0.25
N ALA A 181 -28.90 14.20 -0.75
CA ALA A 181 -27.73 14.19 -1.61
C ALA A 181 -27.96 15.22 -2.71
N SER A 182 -27.17 16.29 -2.70
CA SER A 182 -27.24 17.32 -3.72
C SER A 182 -25.86 17.89 -3.92
N PHE A 183 -25.42 17.89 -5.18
CA PHE A 183 -24.22 18.61 -5.54
C PHE A 183 -24.49 20.11 -5.53
N ASP A 184 -23.52 20.89 -5.06
CA ASP A 184 -23.44 22.29 -5.43
C ASP A 184 -22.88 22.37 -6.87
N LYS A 185 -23.79 22.41 -7.85
CA LYS A 185 -23.44 22.35 -9.28
C LYS A 185 -22.56 23.49 -9.73
N ASP A 186 -22.65 24.65 -9.07
CA ASP A 186 -21.83 25.83 -9.39
C ASP A 186 -20.39 25.69 -8.86
N SER A 187 -20.16 24.78 -7.91
CA SER A 187 -18.83 24.47 -7.38
C SER A 187 -18.05 23.44 -8.21
N ILE A 188 -18.71 22.73 -9.13
CA ILE A 188 -18.08 21.64 -9.88
C ILE A 188 -17.17 22.17 -10.98
N SER A 189 -15.90 21.77 -10.94
CA SER A 189 -14.90 22.10 -11.95
C SER A 189 -14.17 20.85 -12.43
N GLY A 190 -14.30 20.52 -13.72
CA GLY A 190 -13.49 19.51 -14.38
C GLY A 190 -12.37 20.12 -15.24
N LYS A 191 -11.11 19.78 -14.96
CA LYS A 191 -9.93 20.22 -15.73
C LYS A 191 -9.15 19.03 -16.26
N SER A 192 -8.62 19.18 -17.47
CA SER A 192 -7.70 18.21 -18.04
C SER A 192 -6.42 18.86 -18.58
N PHE A 193 -5.31 18.14 -18.51
CA PHE A 193 -4.03 18.53 -19.10
C PHE A 193 -3.47 17.37 -19.92
N ARG A 194 -2.90 17.67 -21.10
CA ARG A 194 -2.30 16.65 -21.97
C ARG A 194 -0.80 16.82 -22.05
N LEU A 195 -0.07 15.74 -21.78
CA LEU A 195 1.37 15.65 -21.98
C LEU A 195 1.67 14.45 -22.90
N GLY A 196 1.84 14.71 -24.19
CA GLY A 196 1.98 13.66 -25.20
C GLY A 196 0.72 12.79 -25.30
N THR A 197 0.85 11.49 -25.09
CA THR A 197 -0.27 10.53 -25.07
C THR A 197 -0.95 10.44 -23.70
N MET A 198 -0.38 11.04 -22.65
CA MET A 198 -0.91 10.97 -21.29
C MET A 198 -1.86 12.15 -21.01
N GLY A 199 -3.05 11.84 -20.49
CA GLY A 199 -4.04 12.78 -19.99
C GLY A 199 -4.09 12.78 -18.46
N ILE A 200 -4.12 13.95 -17.87
CA ILE A 200 -4.33 14.18 -16.44
C ILE A 200 -5.72 14.80 -16.27
N TYR A 201 -6.53 14.25 -15.37
CA TYR A 201 -7.92 14.66 -15.14
C TYR A 201 -8.12 15.00 -13.67
N GLU A 202 -8.64 16.19 -13.42
CA GLU A 202 -8.94 16.73 -12.09
C GLU A 202 -10.42 17.14 -12.05
N ILE A 203 -11.15 16.70 -11.03
CA ILE A 203 -12.52 17.16 -10.76
C ILE A 203 -12.57 17.63 -9.31
N LEU A 204 -13.02 18.86 -9.12
CA LEU A 204 -13.26 19.46 -7.81
C LEU A 204 -14.74 19.78 -7.69
N GLY A 205 -15.28 19.72 -6.47
CA GLY A 205 -16.65 20.16 -6.19
C GLY A 205 -16.98 20.07 -4.72
N THR A 206 -18.21 20.46 -4.39
CA THR A 206 -18.80 20.39 -3.05
C THR A 206 -20.11 19.63 -3.11
N VAL A 207 -20.38 18.85 -2.06
CA VAL A 207 -21.58 18.03 -1.89
C VAL A 207 -21.92 17.97 -0.39
N ASP A 208 -23.07 17.42 -0.04
CA ASP A 208 -23.39 17.05 1.35
C ASP A 208 -22.23 16.24 1.99
N PRO A 209 -21.68 16.62 3.16
CA PRO A 209 -20.57 15.92 3.81
C PRO A 209 -20.82 14.44 4.11
N LYS A 210 -22.08 14.01 4.14
CA LYS A 210 -22.46 12.60 4.33
C LYS A 210 -22.65 11.84 3.01
N ALA A 211 -22.49 12.50 1.86
CA ALA A 211 -22.70 11.88 0.57
C ALA A 211 -21.56 10.95 0.17
N GLU A 212 -21.92 9.79 -0.38
CA GLU A 212 -21.02 8.95 -1.13
C GLU A 212 -20.92 9.46 -2.56
N VAL A 213 -19.73 9.89 -2.99
CA VAL A 213 -19.51 10.39 -4.36
C VAL A 213 -18.77 9.37 -5.20
N THR A 214 -19.25 9.18 -6.43
CA THR A 214 -18.54 8.43 -7.47
C THR A 214 -18.36 9.26 -8.72
N VAL A 215 -17.21 9.08 -9.39
CA VAL A 215 -16.87 9.62 -10.72
C VAL A 215 -16.86 8.48 -11.71
N THR A 216 -17.64 8.58 -12.77
CA THR A 216 -17.57 7.67 -13.91
C THR A 216 -16.85 8.34 -15.08
N LEU A 217 -15.78 7.70 -15.56
CA LEU A 217 -15.07 8.08 -16.79
C LEU A 217 -15.11 6.90 -17.77
N GLU A 218 -15.63 7.10 -18.97
CA GLU A 218 -15.72 6.07 -20.03
C GLU A 218 -16.26 4.71 -19.53
N GLY A 219 -17.30 4.75 -18.69
CA GLY A 219 -17.94 3.54 -18.13
C GLY A 219 -17.18 2.87 -16.97
N LYS A 220 -16.08 3.47 -16.50
CA LYS A 220 -15.38 3.05 -15.28
C LYS A 220 -15.72 3.99 -14.14
N THR A 221 -16.26 3.44 -13.06
CA THR A 221 -16.66 4.18 -11.87
C THR A 221 -15.55 4.16 -10.83
N TYR A 222 -15.34 5.30 -10.16
CA TYR A 222 -14.33 5.54 -9.15
C TYR A 222 -14.97 6.23 -7.96
N GLU A 223 -14.81 5.69 -6.76
CA GLU A 223 -15.28 6.35 -5.54
C GLU A 223 -14.34 7.51 -5.18
N VAL A 224 -14.92 8.62 -4.71
CA VAL A 224 -14.22 9.87 -4.35
C VAL A 224 -14.44 10.16 -2.87
N GLU A 225 -13.38 10.57 -2.19
CA GLU A 225 -13.47 11.02 -0.81
C GLU A 225 -14.14 12.40 -0.74
N VAL A 226 -15.18 12.50 0.09
CA VAL A 226 -15.79 13.76 0.52
C VAL A 226 -15.22 14.11 1.89
N LYS A 227 -14.61 15.29 2.01
CA LYS A 227 -14.07 15.79 3.28
C LYS A 227 -15.21 16.20 4.21
N ALA A 228 -14.89 16.38 5.49
CA ALA A 228 -15.86 16.82 6.50
C ALA A 228 -16.52 18.19 6.20
N ASP A 229 -15.91 19.00 5.33
CA ASP A 229 -16.45 20.27 4.86
C ASP A 229 -17.30 20.14 3.57
N GLY A 230 -17.56 18.92 3.10
CA GLY A 230 -18.32 18.63 1.89
C GLY A 230 -17.51 18.73 0.60
N THR A 231 -16.24 19.13 0.65
CA THR A 231 -15.42 19.25 -0.55
C THR A 231 -14.88 17.88 -0.99
N PHE A 232 -14.77 17.67 -2.30
CA PHE A 232 -14.14 16.49 -2.87
C PHE A 232 -13.15 16.85 -3.96
N GLU A 233 -12.16 16.00 -4.14
CA GLU A 233 -11.17 16.09 -5.19
C GLU A 233 -10.95 14.70 -5.80
N PHE A 234 -11.08 14.63 -7.12
CA PHE A 234 -10.78 13.44 -7.88
C PHE A 234 -9.63 13.73 -8.85
N TYR A 235 -8.60 12.89 -8.79
CA TYR A 235 -7.43 12.99 -9.67
C TYR A 235 -7.14 11.65 -10.35
N ARG A 236 -6.87 11.70 -11.66
CA ARG A 236 -6.56 10.51 -12.48
C ARG A 236 -5.51 10.83 -13.53
N THR A 237 -4.66 9.84 -13.83
CA THR A 237 -3.76 9.86 -14.98
C THR A 237 -4.07 8.66 -15.88
N THR A 238 -4.35 8.90 -17.16
CA THR A 238 -4.65 7.86 -18.16
C THR A 238 -3.97 8.17 -19.49
N TYR A 239 -3.99 7.25 -20.47
CA TYR A 239 -3.44 7.46 -21.82
C TYR A 239 -4.53 7.78 -22.85
N ASP A 240 -5.70 8.14 -22.33
CA ASP A 240 -6.97 8.14 -23.02
C ASP A 240 -7.46 9.59 -23.08
N GLY A 241 -8.07 10.00 -24.19
CA GLY A 241 -8.50 11.37 -24.46
C GLY A 241 -9.91 11.68 -23.96
N ILE A 242 -10.18 11.37 -22.69
CA ILE A 242 -11.48 11.47 -22.04
C ILE A 242 -11.98 12.92 -22.09
N LYS A 243 -13.23 13.10 -22.52
CA LYS A 243 -13.85 14.43 -22.64
C LYS A 243 -14.85 14.72 -21.53
N ASN A 244 -15.56 13.69 -21.07
CA ASN A 244 -16.72 13.83 -20.20
C ASN A 244 -16.53 13.00 -18.93
N PHE A 245 -17.21 13.42 -17.88
CA PHE A 245 -17.31 12.70 -16.62
C PHE A 245 -18.74 12.74 -16.09
N THR A 246 -19.11 11.74 -15.30
CA THR A 246 -20.37 11.72 -14.57
C THR A 246 -20.07 11.62 -13.08
N LEU A 247 -20.62 12.52 -12.28
CA LEU A 247 -20.62 12.45 -10.83
C LEU A 247 -21.96 11.89 -10.35
N LYS A 248 -21.92 11.04 -9.34
CA LYS A 248 -23.12 10.57 -8.63
C LYS A 248 -22.89 10.72 -7.13
N ALA A 249 -23.82 11.36 -6.42
CA ALA A 249 -23.85 11.48 -4.97
C ALA A 249 -25.02 10.68 -4.41
N GLU A 250 -24.81 9.96 -3.30
CA GLU A 250 -25.87 9.21 -2.62
C GLU A 250 -25.83 9.46 -1.10
N VAL A 251 -27.00 9.74 -0.52
CA VAL A 251 -27.21 9.89 0.94
C VAL A 251 -28.53 9.21 1.29
N ASP A 252 -28.49 8.23 2.20
CA ASP A 252 -29.68 7.52 2.69
C ASP A 252 -30.61 7.01 1.56
N GLY A 253 -30.01 6.49 0.48
CA GLY A 253 -30.73 5.95 -0.68
C GLY A 253 -31.35 7.00 -1.62
N LYS A 254 -31.05 8.28 -1.44
CA LYS A 254 -31.38 9.35 -2.39
C LYS A 254 -30.15 9.71 -3.21
N GLU A 255 -30.33 9.78 -4.52
CA GLU A 255 -29.24 10.00 -5.46
C GLU A 255 -29.36 11.36 -6.17
N ASP A 256 -28.24 12.03 -6.41
CA ASP A 256 -28.10 13.15 -7.35
C ASP A 256 -26.98 12.82 -8.35
N THR A 257 -27.15 13.29 -9.59
CA THR A 257 -26.22 13.01 -10.69
C THR A 257 -25.88 14.30 -11.43
N PHE A 258 -24.60 14.45 -11.76
CA PHE A 258 -24.08 15.58 -12.53
C PHE A 258 -23.22 15.08 -13.69
N GLU A 259 -23.47 15.56 -14.90
CA GLU A 259 -22.64 15.30 -16.06
C GLU A 259 -21.84 16.55 -16.41
N GLY A 260 -20.53 16.39 -16.62
CA GLY A 260 -19.63 17.50 -16.93
C GLY A 260 -18.61 17.15 -18.01
N GLU A 261 -18.02 18.20 -18.57
CA GLU A 261 -16.94 18.12 -19.55
C GLU A 261 -15.64 18.66 -18.96
N PHE A 262 -14.51 18.06 -19.32
CA PHE A 262 -13.20 18.55 -18.92
C PHE A 262 -12.79 19.76 -19.76
N ALA A 263 -12.57 20.90 -19.11
CA ALA A 263 -11.93 22.04 -19.75
C ALA A 263 -10.41 21.78 -19.89
N ALA A 264 -9.85 22.06 -21.07
CA ALA A 264 -8.41 21.97 -21.27
C ALA A 264 -7.70 23.09 -20.49
N ARG A 265 -6.71 22.70 -19.66
CA ARG A 265 -5.80 23.63 -18.99
C ARG A 265 -4.71 23.97 -19.99
N ASN A 266 -4.74 25.22 -20.50
CA ASN A 266 -3.68 25.77 -21.37
C ASN A 266 -2.33 25.82 -20.63
#